data_AF-A0A2V5PH59-F1
#
_entry.id   AF-A0A2V5PH59-F1
#
_cell.length_a   1.000
_cell.length_b   1.000
_cell.length_c   1.000
_cell.angle_alpha   90.00
_cell.angle_beta   90.00
_cell.angle_gamma   90.00
#
_symmetry.space_group_name_H-M   'P 1'
#
loop_
_entity.id
_entity.type
_entity.pdbx_description
1 polymer ?
#
loop_
_entity_poly.entity_id
_entity_poly.type
_entity_poly.pdbx_seq_one_letter_code
_entity_poly.pdbx_strand_id
1 'polypeptide(L)'
;ARRIKAHPAYTVALGNLLGIVGPEDTTDLTGMAPIISGTDRTGGVVQVDFVKLTSDGVNIYSKRDGDVGFVFLARDTATPYIDNRPLGVPGKPEIREYKAMFVLNDEEIGIFSHELVVNCAP
;
A
#
# COMPACT_ATOMS: atom_id res chain seq x y z
N ALA A 1 -51.65 -2.10 -27.41
CA ALA A 1 -51.32 -3.50 -27.04
C ALA A 1 -49.81 -3.69 -27.24
N ARG A 2 -48.94 -3.74 -26.22
CA ARG A 2 -48.64 -4.83 -25.26
C ARG A 2 -48.41 -6.18 -25.96
N ARG A 3 -47.15 -6.69 -26.00
CA ARG A 3 -46.69 -7.99 -25.45
C ARG A 3 -45.44 -8.60 -26.11
N ILE A 4 -44.40 -8.75 -25.27
CA ILE A 4 -43.47 -9.89 -25.14
C ILE A 4 -42.26 -9.93 -26.10
N LYS A 5 -41.09 -9.57 -25.55
CA LYS A 5 -39.86 -10.38 -25.68
C LYS A 5 -39.20 -10.49 -24.31
N ALA A 6 -39.60 -11.53 -23.58
CA ALA A 6 -38.82 -12.09 -22.50
C ALA A 6 -37.79 -13.06 -23.11
N HIS A 7 -36.51 -12.72 -23.02
CA HIS A 7 -35.43 -13.71 -23.00
C HIS A 7 -34.28 -13.16 -22.14
N PRO A 8 -33.78 -13.91 -21.14
CA PRO A 8 -32.68 -13.52 -20.24
C PRO A 8 -31.32 -13.73 -20.95
N ALA A 9 -30.92 -12.91 -21.93
CA ALA A 9 -30.22 -11.63 -21.77
C ALA A 9 -29.11 -11.75 -20.70
N TYR A 10 -27.81 -11.72 -20.98
CA TYR A 10 -27.02 -11.27 -22.12
C TYR A 10 -25.60 -11.79 -21.79
N THR A 11 -25.05 -12.73 -22.57
CA THR A 11 -23.77 -13.35 -22.22
C THR A 11 -22.60 -12.42 -22.55
N VAL A 12 -21.62 -12.41 -21.65
CA VAL A 12 -20.37 -11.61 -21.60
C VAL A 12 -19.53 -11.63 -22.90
N ALA A 13 -19.88 -12.46 -23.88
CA ALA A 13 -19.04 -12.77 -25.05
C ALA A 13 -18.97 -11.69 -26.15
N LEU A 14 -19.68 -10.55 -26.04
CA LEU A 14 -19.71 -9.51 -27.08
C LEU A 14 -18.88 -8.24 -26.76
N GLY A 15 -18.14 -8.23 -25.65
CA GLY A 15 -17.20 -7.14 -25.31
C GLY A 15 -15.81 -7.26 -25.96
N ASN A 16 -15.58 -8.29 -26.77
CA ASN A 16 -14.24 -8.71 -27.22
C ASN A 16 -13.81 -8.15 -28.60
N LEU A 17 -14.48 -7.12 -29.14
CA LEU A 17 -14.21 -6.62 -30.51
C LEU A 17 -13.45 -5.29 -30.59
N LEU A 18 -13.26 -4.57 -29.49
CA LEU A 18 -12.32 -3.44 -29.37
C LEU A 18 -11.51 -3.71 -28.10
N GLY A 19 -10.27 -4.18 -28.20
CA GLY A 19 -9.43 -4.59 -27.06
C GLY A 19 -9.05 -3.45 -26.10
N ILE A 20 -10.02 -2.85 -25.43
CA ILE A 20 -9.88 -1.71 -24.49
C ILE A 20 -10.26 -2.10 -23.06
N VAL A 21 -10.82 -3.28 -22.82
CA VAL A 21 -11.13 -3.75 -21.47
C VAL A 21 -10.29 -4.98 -21.17
N GLY A 22 -9.09 -4.73 -20.61
CA GLY A 22 -8.39 -5.77 -19.85
C GLY A 22 -9.25 -6.20 -18.67
N PRO A 23 -9.11 -7.45 -18.18
CA PRO A 23 -9.89 -7.91 -17.03
C PRO A 23 -9.74 -6.91 -15.88
N GLU A 24 -10.86 -6.44 -15.36
CA GLU A 24 -10.89 -5.67 -14.12
C GLU A 24 -10.39 -6.62 -13.02
N ASP A 25 -9.20 -6.36 -12.50
CA ASP A 25 -8.62 -7.18 -11.46
C ASP A 25 -9.37 -6.86 -10.14
N THR A 26 -10.43 -7.61 -9.87
CA THR A 26 -11.29 -7.45 -8.68
C THR A 26 -10.71 -8.15 -7.46
N THR A 27 -9.39 -8.09 -7.28
CA THR A 27 -8.74 -8.70 -6.11
C THR A 27 -9.33 -8.10 -4.84
N ASP A 28 -9.98 -8.94 -4.03
CA ASP A 28 -10.52 -8.55 -2.73
C ASP A 28 -9.37 -8.35 -1.74
N LEU A 29 -9.14 -7.09 -1.37
CA LEU A 29 -8.08 -6.71 -0.43
C LEU A 29 -8.50 -6.90 1.03
N THR A 30 -9.74 -7.31 1.30
CA THR A 30 -10.23 -7.57 2.65
C THR A 30 -9.41 -8.68 3.31
N GLY A 31 -8.80 -8.37 4.46
CA GLY A 31 -7.91 -9.32 5.15
C GLY A 31 -6.52 -9.50 4.51
N MET A 32 -6.22 -8.80 3.42
CA MET A 32 -4.88 -8.78 2.82
C MET A 32 -4.04 -7.64 3.40
N ALA A 33 -2.72 -7.78 3.29
CA ALA A 33 -1.75 -6.79 3.71
C ALA A 33 -0.84 -6.37 2.54
N PRO A 34 -0.39 -5.11 2.48
CA PRO A 34 0.68 -4.72 1.59
C PRO A 34 1.97 -5.43 1.97
N ILE A 35 2.75 -5.82 0.96
CA ILE A 35 4.11 -6.32 1.17
C ILE A 35 5.03 -5.10 1.20
N ILE A 36 5.83 -4.97 2.25
CA ILE A 36 6.80 -3.89 2.39
C ILE A 36 8.22 -4.42 2.52
N SER A 37 9.20 -3.64 2.09
CA SER A 37 10.63 -3.90 2.30
C SER A 37 11.38 -2.60 2.52
N GLY A 38 12.46 -2.64 3.28
CA GLY A 38 13.18 -1.45 3.70
C GLY A 38 14.66 -1.52 3.37
N THR A 39 15.21 -0.40 2.90
CA THR A 39 16.65 -0.23 2.69
C THR A 39 17.12 1.03 3.41
N ASP A 40 18.14 0.87 4.26
CA ASP A 40 18.86 2.01 4.83
C ASP A 40 19.70 2.70 3.74
N ARG A 41 19.48 3.99 3.53
CA ARG A 41 20.26 4.81 2.60
C ARG A 41 21.34 5.63 3.30
N THR A 42 21.61 5.35 4.58
CA THR A 42 22.55 6.07 5.47
C THR A 42 22.11 7.50 5.78
N GLY A 43 22.71 8.12 6.80
CA GLY A 43 22.35 9.48 7.23
C GLY A 43 20.94 9.60 7.78
N GLY A 44 20.36 8.48 8.26
CA GLY A 44 18.98 8.43 8.76
C GLY A 44 17.89 8.41 7.70
N VAL A 45 18.26 8.28 6.42
CA VAL A 45 17.30 8.17 5.31
C VAL A 45 16.94 6.70 5.11
N VAL A 46 15.64 6.39 5.16
CA VAL A 46 15.15 5.03 4.90
C VAL A 46 14.27 5.03 3.66
N GLN A 47 14.54 4.11 2.75
CA GLN A 47 13.66 3.81 1.64
C GLN A 47 12.73 2.67 2.03
N VAL A 48 11.42 2.86 1.85
CA VAL A 48 10.39 1.85 2.05
C VAL A 48 9.73 1.55 0.71
N ASP A 49 10.02 0.36 0.18
CA ASP A 49 9.39 -0.18 -1.00
C ASP A 49 8.12 -0.94 -0.62
N PHE A 50 7.10 -0.91 -1.48
CA PHE A 50 5.82 -1.56 -1.18
C PHE A 50 5.08 -2.06 -2.43
N VAL A 51 4.27 -3.10 -2.26
CA VAL A 51 3.35 -3.62 -3.27
C VAL A 51 1.92 -3.27 -2.88
N LYS A 52 1.27 -2.42 -3.69
CA LYS A 52 -0.11 -1.94 -3.46
C LYS A 52 -1.21 -2.78 -4.11
N LEU A 53 -0.84 -3.75 -4.95
CA LEU A 53 -1.80 -4.54 -5.76
C LEU A 53 -2.77 -3.60 -6.51
N THR A 54 -4.06 -3.92 -6.46
CA THR A 54 -5.16 -3.16 -7.08
C THR A 54 -5.61 -1.96 -6.26
N SER A 55 -4.97 -1.67 -5.12
CA SER A 55 -5.29 -0.50 -4.29
C SER A 55 -4.80 0.81 -4.91
N ASP A 56 -5.35 1.93 -4.47
CA ASP A 56 -4.92 3.27 -4.90
C ASP A 56 -3.54 3.61 -4.34
N GLY A 57 -3.27 3.20 -3.10
CA GLY A 57 -2.00 3.44 -2.41
C GLY A 57 -1.86 2.64 -1.12
N VAL A 58 -0.89 3.05 -0.30
CA VAL A 58 -0.70 2.54 1.06
C VAL A 58 -0.52 3.70 2.03
N ASN A 59 -1.07 3.54 3.23
CA ASN A 59 -0.75 4.38 4.37
C ASN A 59 0.43 3.76 5.11
N ILE A 60 1.50 4.52 5.30
CA ILE A 60 2.74 4.10 5.95
C ILE A 60 2.77 4.66 7.36
N TYR A 61 3.04 3.78 8.30
CA TYR A 61 3.21 4.09 9.70
C TYR A 61 4.63 3.76 10.13
N SER A 62 5.17 4.52 11.07
CA SER A 62 6.48 4.27 11.64
C SER A 62 6.51 4.46 13.14
N LYS A 63 7.37 3.71 13.80
CA LYS A 63 7.69 3.82 15.21
C LYS A 63 9.21 3.87 15.35
N ARG A 64 9.70 4.82 16.13
CA ARG A 64 11.12 4.95 16.50
C ARG A 64 11.37 4.45 17.91
N ASP A 65 12.64 4.27 18.25
CA ASP A 65 13.03 4.06 19.63
C ASP A 65 12.59 5.26 20.50
N GLY A 66 11.78 4.99 21.53
CA GLY A 66 11.16 5.99 22.39
C GLY A 66 9.72 6.40 22.04
N ASP A 67 9.19 6.00 20.87
CA ASP A 67 7.78 6.24 20.53
C ASP A 67 6.86 5.28 21.30
N VAL A 68 5.71 5.79 21.78
CA VAL A 68 4.70 5.00 22.50
C VAL A 68 4.00 3.99 21.58
N GLY A 69 4.05 4.20 20.26
CA GLY A 69 3.47 3.32 19.25
C GLY A 69 3.73 3.81 17.83
N PHE A 70 3.09 3.15 16.86
CA PHE A 70 3.17 3.53 15.46
C PHE A 70 2.44 4.85 15.18
N VAL A 71 3.13 5.77 14.52
CA VAL A 71 2.61 7.07 14.08
C VAL A 71 2.45 7.05 12.57
N PHE A 72 1.37 7.64 12.07
CA PHE A 72 1.17 7.81 10.63
C PHE A 72 2.24 8.74 10.05
N LEU A 73 2.90 8.32 8.97
CA LEU A 73 3.88 9.14 8.25
C LEU A 73 3.30 9.78 7.01
N ALA A 74 2.77 8.94 6.12
CA ALA A 74 2.37 9.38 4.80
C ALA A 74 1.42 8.37 4.16
N ARG A 75 0.59 8.89 3.25
CA ARG A 75 -0.09 8.10 2.23
C ARG A 75 0.75 8.18 0.97
N ASP A 76 1.16 7.04 0.43
CA ASP A 76 1.90 6.98 -0.82
C ASP A 76 1.16 6.13 -1.85
N THR A 77 1.14 6.61 -3.09
CA THR A 77 0.46 5.96 -4.22
C THR A 77 1.45 5.27 -5.15
N ALA A 78 2.76 5.53 -4.99
CA ALA A 78 3.81 4.96 -5.80
C ALA A 78 5.02 4.56 -4.94
N THR A 79 5.63 3.44 -5.28
CA THR A 79 6.86 3.00 -4.62
C THR A 79 8.09 3.63 -5.29
N PRO A 80 9.15 3.99 -4.54
CA PRO A 80 9.30 3.91 -3.08
C PRO A 80 8.88 5.16 -2.31
N TYR A 81 8.53 4.97 -1.03
CA TYR A 81 8.44 6.06 -0.05
C TYR A 81 9.82 6.32 0.57
N ILE A 82 10.22 7.59 0.67
CA ILE A 82 11.50 7.99 1.28
C ILE A 82 11.25 8.70 2.62
N ASP A 83 11.62 8.04 3.72
CA ASP A 83 11.65 8.63 5.05
C ASP A 83 12.93 9.46 5.23
N ASN A 84 12.82 10.77 4.98
CA ASN A 84 13.92 11.74 5.10
C ASN A 84 14.04 12.36 6.49
N ARG A 85 13.31 11.85 7.49
CA ARG A 85 13.40 12.40 8.85
C ARG A 85 14.80 12.12 9.42
N PRO A 86 15.48 13.11 10.02
CA PRO A 86 16.81 12.92 10.59
C PRO A 86 16.81 11.91 11.74
N LEU A 87 17.99 11.39 12.06
CA LEU A 87 18.23 10.58 13.26
C LEU A 87 17.87 11.38 14.50
N GLY A 88 17.21 10.74 15.47
CA GLY A 88 16.82 11.35 16.74
C GLY A 88 18.03 11.81 17.55
N VAL A 89 19.15 11.09 17.44
CA VAL A 89 20.44 11.51 18.00
C VAL A 89 21.52 11.52 16.90
N PRO A 90 22.14 12.67 16.60
CA PRO A 90 23.20 12.75 15.60
C PRO A 90 24.35 11.78 15.88
N GLY A 91 24.79 11.06 14.85
CA GLY A 91 25.92 10.13 14.93
C GLY A 91 25.65 8.82 15.67
N LYS A 92 24.41 8.55 16.10
CA LYS A 92 24.02 7.27 16.69
C LYS A 92 23.06 6.51 15.77
N PRO A 93 23.23 5.20 15.63
CA PRO A 93 22.25 4.39 14.91
C PRO A 93 20.89 4.43 15.63
N GLU A 94 19.82 4.35 14.85
CA GLU A 94 18.43 4.36 15.32
C GLU A 94 17.67 3.20 14.68
N ILE A 95 16.88 2.47 15.48
CA ILE A 95 15.95 1.47 14.95
C ILE A 95 14.64 2.17 14.59
N ARG A 96 14.17 1.89 13.37
CA ARG A 96 12.85 2.31 12.90
C ARG A 96 12.04 1.10 12.48
N GLU A 97 10.84 1.02 13.02
CA GLU A 97 9.85 0.03 12.64
C GLU A 97 8.87 0.70 11.67
N TYR A 98 8.42 -0.05 10.67
CA TYR A 98 7.45 0.38 9.67
C TYR A 98 6.35 -0.66 9.51
N LYS A 99 5.14 -0.19 9.25
CA LYS A 99 4.03 -1.03 8.77
C LYS A 99 3.18 -0.23 7.82
N ALA A 100 2.47 -0.91 6.94
CA ALA A 100 1.59 -0.26 5.97
C ALA A 100 0.20 -0.91 5.93
N MET A 101 -0.79 -0.14 5.50
CA MET A 101 -2.15 -0.62 5.21
C MET A 101 -2.57 -0.15 3.83
N PHE A 102 -3.33 -0.94 3.09
CA PHE A 102 -3.83 -0.53 1.79
C PHE A 102 -4.80 0.64 1.93
N VAL A 103 -4.85 1.46 0.87
CA VAL A 103 -5.82 2.52 0.70
C VAL A 103 -6.57 2.29 -0.61
N LEU A 104 -7.90 2.29 -0.53
CA LEU A 104 -8.78 2.19 -1.68
C LEU A 104 -9.98 3.11 -1.46
N ASN A 105 -10.30 3.95 -2.44
CA ASN A 105 -11.35 4.98 -2.32
C ASN A 105 -11.15 5.88 -1.09
N ASP A 106 -9.90 6.31 -0.88
CA ASP A 106 -9.45 7.12 0.27
C ASP A 106 -9.58 6.49 1.66
N GLU A 107 -10.15 5.29 1.79
CA GLU A 107 -10.29 4.56 3.04
C GLU A 107 -9.21 3.49 3.18
N GLU A 108 -8.85 3.19 4.43
CA GLU A 108 -7.94 2.08 4.70
C GLU A 108 -8.69 0.74 4.63
N ILE A 109 -8.09 -0.24 3.98
CA ILE A 109 -8.67 -1.57 3.78
C ILE A 109 -7.64 -2.67 4.09
N GLY A 110 -8.14 -3.83 4.49
CA GLY A 110 -7.34 -5.00 4.77
C GLY A 110 -6.79 -5.01 6.19
N ILE A 111 -5.56 -5.48 6.33
CA ILE A 111 -4.83 -5.55 7.60
C ILE A 111 -3.45 -4.92 7.45
N PHE A 112 -2.82 -4.61 8.57
CA PHE A 112 -1.43 -4.14 8.57
C PHE A 112 -0.49 -5.19 7.97
N SER A 113 0.51 -4.71 7.23
CA SER A 113 1.67 -5.50 6.85
C SER A 113 2.38 -6.06 8.07
N HIS A 114 3.30 -6.99 7.82
CA HIS A 114 4.33 -7.32 8.80
C HIS A 114 5.08 -6.05 9.24
N GLU A 115 5.64 -6.11 10.44
CA GLU A 115 6.50 -5.05 10.96
C GLU A 115 7.89 -5.16 10.32
N LEU A 116 8.23 -4.15 9.52
CA LEU A 116 9.54 -4.01 8.89
C LEU A 116 10.45 -3.25 9.82
N VAL A 117 11.54 -3.88 10.25
CA VAL A 117 12.55 -3.27 11.12
C VAL A 117 13.75 -2.86 10.28
N VAL A 118 14.13 -1.59 10.34
CA VAL A 118 15.32 -1.04 9.67
C VAL A 118 16.23 -0.41 10.70
N ASN A 119 17.50 -0.83 10.70
CA ASN A 119 18.56 -0.16 11.46
C ASN A 119 19.14 0.97 10.61
N CYS A 120 18.89 2.21 11.02
CA CYS A 120 19.36 3.40 10.32
C CYS A 120 20.78 3.72 10.77
N ALA A 121 21.75 3.59 9.86
CA ALA A 121 23.12 3.96 10.15
C ALA A 121 23.30 5.50 10.10
N PRO A 122 24.19 6.03 10.96
CA PRO A 122 24.62 7.43 10.90
C PRO A 122 25.33 7.80 9.60
#